data_AF-A0A5K1EI37-F1
#
_entry.id   AF-A0A5K1EI37-F1
#
_cell.length_a   1.000
_cell.length_b   1.000
_cell.length_c   1.000
_cell.angle_alpha   90.00
_cell.angle_beta   90.00
_cell.angle_gamma   90.00
#
_symmetry.space_group_name_H-M   'P 1'
#
loop_
_entity.id
_entity.type
_entity.pdbx_description
1 polymer ?
#
loop_
_entity_poly.entity_id
_entity_poly.type
_entity_poly.pdbx_seq_one_letter_code
_entity_poly.pdbx_strand_id
1 'polypeptide(L)'
;VPKSLAHIDWSQIELQWNRLIGDPSPLFNNRSKTLWQLDLSRNLFDFDLTAVQIPVDKLYRFDLSHNMVRGSIPKEMVNATSLGIFNVSFNRLCGRIPYAGRLLQFDNTTFFHNRCLCGPPLSVTC
;
A
#
# COMPACT_ATOMS: atom_id res chain seq x y z
N VAL A 1 10.74 -11.48 4.88
CA VAL A 1 11.27 -11.37 3.50
C VAL A 1 12.78 -11.13 3.54
N PRO A 2 13.61 -11.89 2.80
CA PRO A 2 15.06 -11.72 2.83
C PRO A 2 15.49 -10.34 2.33
N LYS A 3 16.27 -9.59 3.14
CA LYS A 3 16.82 -8.28 2.75
C LYS A 3 17.74 -8.35 1.54
N SER A 4 18.34 -9.52 1.30
CA SER A 4 19.15 -9.77 0.11
C SER A 4 18.37 -9.54 -1.18
N LEU A 5 17.04 -9.60 -1.21
CA LEU A 5 16.26 -9.36 -2.43
C LEU A 5 16.00 -7.87 -2.74
N ALA A 6 16.42 -6.95 -1.86
CA ALA A 6 16.14 -5.51 -2.01
C ALA A 6 16.84 -4.87 -3.22
N HIS A 7 18.02 -5.39 -3.61
CA HIS A 7 18.80 -4.88 -4.74
C HIS A 7 18.21 -5.22 -6.11
N ILE A 8 17.24 -6.14 -6.16
CA ILE A 8 16.60 -6.55 -7.40
C ILE A 8 15.52 -5.53 -7.78
N ASP A 9 15.50 -5.12 -9.05
CA ASP A 9 14.44 -4.26 -9.60
C ASP A 9 13.26 -5.10 -10.08
N TRP A 10 12.41 -5.51 -9.13
CA TRP A 10 11.20 -6.28 -9.42
C TRP A 10 10.17 -5.40 -10.12
N SER A 11 9.71 -5.86 -11.29
CA SER A 11 8.56 -5.25 -11.98
C SER A 11 7.21 -5.74 -11.40
N GLN A 12 7.20 -6.94 -10.82
CA GLN A 12 6.03 -7.55 -10.19
C GLN A 12 6.45 -8.28 -8.91
N ILE A 13 5.65 -8.14 -7.85
CA ILE A 13 5.81 -8.89 -6.60
C ILE A 13 4.43 -9.41 -6.21
N GLU A 14 4.27 -10.73 -6.25
CA GLU A 14 3.03 -11.44 -5.94
C GLU A 14 3.30 -12.47 -4.85
N LEU A 15 2.86 -12.18 -3.63
CA LEU A 15 3.10 -13.00 -2.44
C LEU A 15 1.79 -13.28 -1.68
N GLN A 16 0.65 -13.05 -2.31
CA GLN A 16 -0.67 -13.14 -1.71
C GLN A 16 -0.99 -14.54 -1.16
N TRP A 17 -1.88 -14.62 -0.18
CA TRP A 17 -2.37 -15.88 0.41
C TRP A 17 -1.27 -16.75 1.04
N ASN A 18 -0.43 -16.13 1.85
CA ASN A 18 0.60 -16.83 2.61
C ASN A 18 0.52 -16.49 4.11
N ARG A 19 1.49 -16.97 4.88
CA ARG A 19 1.68 -16.63 6.30
C ARG A 19 2.98 -15.87 6.51
N LEU A 20 3.41 -15.08 5.52
CA LEU A 20 4.67 -14.36 5.58
C LEU A 20 4.59 -13.24 6.62
N ILE A 21 5.70 -13.06 7.34
CA ILE A 21 5.84 -12.08 8.41
C ILE A 21 6.97 -11.08 8.11
N GLY A 22 7.01 -10.02 8.91
CA GLY A 22 8.06 -9.01 8.91
C GLY A 22 7.81 -7.88 7.91
N ASP A 23 8.89 -7.21 7.51
CA ASP A 23 8.86 -6.02 6.67
C ASP A 23 9.29 -6.34 5.22
N PRO A 24 8.37 -6.29 4.24
CA PRO A 24 8.68 -6.45 2.82
C PRO A 24 9.07 -5.14 2.12
N SER A 25 8.97 -3.99 2.79
CA SER A 25 9.22 -2.67 2.19
C SER A 25 10.58 -2.53 1.50
N PRO A 26 11.70 -3.17 1.92
CA PRO A 26 12.95 -3.09 1.18
C PRO A 26 12.88 -3.56 -0.27
N LEU A 27 11.88 -4.38 -0.64
CA LEU A 27 11.70 -4.83 -2.02
C LEU A 27 11.22 -3.70 -2.95
N PHE A 28 10.48 -2.72 -2.42
CA PHE A 28 9.77 -1.71 -3.20
C PHE A 28 9.95 -0.26 -2.73
N ASN A 29 10.66 -0.02 -1.63
CA ASN A 29 10.95 1.30 -1.07
C ASN A 29 12.03 2.04 -1.87
N ASN A 30 11.72 2.41 -3.12
CA ASN A 30 12.53 3.24 -3.99
C ASN A 30 11.69 3.71 -5.19
N ARG A 31 11.56 5.04 -5.38
CA ARG A 31 10.79 5.62 -6.50
C ARG A 31 11.34 5.30 -7.88
N SER A 32 12.63 4.96 -8.00
CA SER A 32 13.27 4.65 -9.28
C SER A 32 12.97 3.24 -9.80
N LYS A 33 12.41 2.35 -8.97
CA LYS A 33 12.09 0.97 -9.37
C LYS A 33 11.07 0.91 -10.52
N THR A 34 11.00 -0.24 -11.19
CA THR A 34 10.09 -0.50 -12.31
C THR A 34 8.80 -1.22 -11.91
N LEU A 35 8.60 -1.41 -10.59
CA LEU A 35 7.42 -2.07 -10.03
C LEU A 35 6.12 -1.47 -10.54
N TRP A 36 5.32 -2.28 -11.22
CA TRP A 36 3.98 -1.92 -11.68
C TRP A 36 2.88 -2.74 -10.99
N GLN A 37 3.23 -3.90 -10.40
CA GLN A 37 2.29 -4.75 -9.66
C GLN A 37 2.88 -5.19 -8.32
N LEU A 38 2.18 -4.83 -7.24
CA LEU A 38 2.46 -5.27 -5.89
C LEU A 38 1.20 -5.89 -5.28
N ASP A 39 1.24 -7.19 -5.01
CA ASP A 39 0.22 -7.89 -4.25
C ASP A 39 0.85 -8.63 -3.07
N LEU A 40 0.67 -8.06 -1.89
CA LEU A 40 1.12 -8.60 -0.61
C LEU A 40 -0.08 -9.05 0.25
N SER A 41 -1.27 -9.11 -0.34
CA SER A 41 -2.51 -9.29 0.40
C SER A 41 -2.56 -10.62 1.16
N ARG A 42 -3.33 -10.66 2.24
CA ARG A 42 -3.60 -11.89 3.02
C ARG A 42 -2.32 -12.57 3.48
N ASN A 43 -1.57 -11.83 4.28
CA ASN A 43 -0.34 -12.25 4.94
C ASN A 43 -0.35 -11.76 6.40
N LEU A 44 0.81 -11.82 7.05
CA LEU A 44 1.05 -11.33 8.40
C LEU A 44 2.17 -10.29 8.40
N PHE A 45 2.30 -9.50 7.33
CA PHE A 45 3.31 -8.44 7.25
C PHE A 45 2.99 -7.31 8.24
N ASP A 46 4.01 -6.86 8.98
CA ASP A 46 3.93 -5.77 9.95
C ASP A 46 5.08 -4.80 9.66
N PHE A 47 4.75 -3.68 9.04
CA PHE A 47 5.69 -2.63 8.70
C PHE A 47 5.00 -1.27 8.65
N ASP A 48 5.81 -0.22 8.69
CA ASP A 48 5.36 1.16 8.61
C ASP A 48 5.33 1.63 7.17
N LEU A 49 4.18 2.08 6.68
CA LEU A 49 4.02 2.58 5.32
C LEU A 49 4.42 4.07 5.20
N THR A 50 4.51 4.81 6.30
CA THR A 50 4.64 6.29 6.32
C THR A 50 5.84 6.80 5.54
N ALA A 51 6.99 6.13 5.65
CA ALA A 51 8.25 6.54 5.04
C ALA A 51 8.60 5.75 3.77
N VAL A 52 7.69 4.90 3.29
CA VAL A 52 7.95 4.06 2.12
C VAL A 52 7.74 4.86 0.84
N GLN A 53 8.79 4.91 0.03
CA GLN A 53 8.83 5.60 -1.24
C GLN A 53 8.38 4.67 -2.37
N ILE A 54 7.18 4.89 -2.90
CA ILE A 54 6.55 4.02 -3.91
C ILE A 54 6.78 4.60 -5.32
N PRO A 55 7.11 3.79 -6.35
CA PRO A 55 7.20 4.22 -7.74
C PRO A 55 5.81 4.44 -8.37
N VAL A 56 5.11 5.49 -7.94
CA VAL A 56 3.69 5.74 -8.26
C VAL A 56 3.38 5.89 -9.76
N ASP A 57 4.31 6.39 -10.56
CA ASP A 57 4.08 6.69 -11.99
C ASP A 57 3.84 5.43 -12.84
N LYS A 58 4.39 4.28 -12.42
CA LYS A 58 4.30 3.00 -13.14
C LYS A 58 3.27 2.05 -12.52
N LEU A 59 2.78 2.36 -11.32
CA LEU A 59 2.03 1.44 -10.49
C LEU A 59 0.60 1.26 -11.03
N TYR A 60 0.26 0.01 -11.34
CA TYR A 60 -1.09 -0.40 -11.77
C TYR A 60 -1.84 -1.14 -10.66
N ARG A 61 -1.17 -2.02 -9.89
CA ARG A 61 -1.76 -2.76 -8.78
C ARG A 61 -0.97 -2.55 -7.49
N PHE A 62 -1.67 -2.17 -6.43
CA PHE A 62 -1.13 -2.05 -5.08
C PHE A 62 -2.14 -2.60 -4.08
N ASP A 63 -1.96 -3.85 -3.69
CA ASP A 63 -2.81 -4.56 -2.74
C ASP A 63 -2.00 -4.98 -1.50
N LEU A 64 -2.29 -4.34 -0.37
CA LEU A 64 -1.74 -4.66 0.95
C LEU A 64 -2.81 -5.23 1.88
N SER A 65 -4.01 -5.54 1.37
CA SER A 65 -5.15 -5.87 2.21
C SER A 65 -4.92 -7.09 3.09
N HIS A 66 -5.57 -7.16 4.25
CA HIS A 66 -5.43 -8.26 5.21
C HIS A 66 -3.98 -8.48 5.66
N ASN A 67 -3.40 -7.49 6.31
CA ASN A 67 -2.08 -7.54 6.94
C ASN A 67 -2.11 -6.78 8.29
N MET A 68 -0.94 -6.48 8.85
CA MET A 68 -0.76 -5.68 10.06
C MET A 68 -0.04 -4.35 9.76
N VAL A 69 -0.16 -3.83 8.54
CA VAL A 69 0.53 -2.61 8.09
C VAL A 69 0.05 -1.41 8.89
N ARG A 70 0.99 -0.58 9.35
CA ARG A 70 0.78 0.59 10.21
C ARG A 70 1.30 1.86 9.54
N GLY A 71 1.10 2.99 10.20
CA GLY A 71 1.48 4.31 9.67
C GLY A 71 0.39 4.92 8.79
N SER A 72 0.76 5.90 7.96
CA SER A 72 -0.17 6.59 7.06
C SER A 72 0.01 6.18 5.60
N ILE A 73 -1.05 6.38 4.81
CA ILE A 73 -0.98 6.24 3.35
C ILE A 73 -0.10 7.37 2.79
N PRO A 74 0.97 7.08 2.02
CA PRO A 74 1.85 8.11 1.46
C PRO A 74 1.09 9.06 0.53
N LYS A 75 1.31 10.37 0.68
CA LYS A 75 0.57 11.39 -0.07
C LYS A 75 0.81 11.30 -1.57
N GLU A 76 1.97 10.81 -2.00
CA GLU A 76 2.30 10.59 -3.42
C GLU A 76 1.36 9.63 -4.13
N MET A 77 0.61 8.77 -3.42
CA MET A 77 -0.35 7.85 -4.03
C MET A 77 -1.44 8.58 -4.83
N VAL A 78 -1.69 9.86 -4.54
CA VAL A 78 -2.61 10.70 -5.35
C VAL A 78 -2.13 10.91 -6.79
N ASN A 79 -0.82 10.77 -7.03
CA ASN A 79 -0.19 10.93 -8.34
C ASN A 79 -0.06 9.62 -9.12
N ALA A 80 -0.54 8.48 -8.59
CA ALA A 80 -0.44 7.19 -9.25
C ALA A 80 -1.45 7.07 -10.41
N THR A 81 -1.29 7.86 -11.47
CA THR A 81 -2.28 8.03 -12.56
C THR A 81 -2.69 6.72 -13.23
N SER A 82 -1.77 5.74 -13.30
CA SER A 82 -1.98 4.41 -13.89
C SER A 82 -2.65 3.39 -12.95
N LEU A 83 -2.89 3.71 -11.68
CA LEU A 83 -3.29 2.75 -10.64
C LEU A 83 -4.71 2.21 -10.85
N GLY A 84 -4.86 1.03 -11.45
CA GLY A 84 -6.14 0.37 -11.65
C GLY A 84 -6.70 -0.28 -10.38
N ILE A 85 -5.83 -0.80 -9.52
CA ILE A 85 -6.22 -1.57 -8.34
C ILE A 85 -5.49 -1.05 -7.11
N PHE A 86 -6.26 -0.61 -6.12
CA PHE A 86 -5.76 -0.14 -4.84
C PHE A 86 -6.59 -0.73 -3.71
N ASN A 87 -5.94 -1.46 -2.79
CA ASN A 87 -6.60 -2.00 -1.62
C ASN A 87 -5.64 -2.02 -0.42
N VAL A 88 -5.99 -1.30 0.63
CA VAL A 88 -5.24 -1.23 1.89
C VAL A 88 -6.13 -1.59 3.10
N SER A 89 -7.30 -2.17 2.84
CA SER A 89 -8.26 -2.57 3.85
C SER A 89 -7.72 -3.64 4.81
N PHE A 90 -8.37 -3.80 5.96
CA PHE A 90 -7.97 -4.78 6.98
C PHE A 90 -6.50 -4.68 7.36
N ASN A 91 -6.11 -3.50 7.86
CA ASN A 91 -4.76 -3.19 8.32
C ASN A 91 -4.84 -2.37 9.63
N ARG A 92 -3.71 -1.79 10.05
CA ARG A 92 -3.58 -0.91 11.21
C ARG A 92 -3.16 0.51 10.80
N LEU A 93 -3.54 0.93 9.59
CA LEU A 93 -3.25 2.27 9.09
C LEU A 93 -4.00 3.34 9.88
N CYS A 94 -3.45 4.55 9.89
CA CYS A 94 -3.86 5.64 10.76
C CYS A 94 -3.69 7.00 10.06
N GLY A 95 -4.51 7.97 10.46
CA GLY A 95 -4.47 9.34 9.93
C GLY A 95 -5.44 9.60 8.78
N ARG A 96 -5.41 10.85 8.30
CA ARG A 96 -6.30 11.30 7.23
C ARG A 96 -5.93 10.66 5.89
N ILE A 97 -6.91 10.07 5.21
CA ILE A 97 -6.73 9.54 3.85
C ILE A 97 -6.38 10.72 2.91
N PRO A 98 -5.33 10.62 2.08
CA PRO A 98 -5.02 11.62 1.06
C PRO A 98 -6.00 11.50 -0.12
N TYR A 99 -7.27 11.77 0.11
CA TYR A 99 -8.36 11.57 -0.85
C TYR A 99 -8.39 12.68 -1.91
N ALA A 100 -7.47 12.59 -2.87
CA ALA A 100 -7.32 13.48 -4.00
C ALA A 100 -6.70 12.73 -5.19
N GLY A 101 -6.68 13.37 -6.36
CA GLY A 101 -6.06 12.82 -7.57
C GLY A 101 -6.61 11.44 -7.92
N ARG A 102 -5.71 10.46 -8.13
CA ARG A 102 -6.11 9.08 -8.43
C ARG A 102 -6.98 8.46 -7.36
N LEU A 103 -6.75 8.79 -6.08
CA LEU A 103 -7.43 8.14 -4.97
C LEU A 103 -8.93 8.46 -4.88
N LEU A 104 -9.40 9.47 -5.62
CA LEU A 104 -10.84 9.79 -5.75
C LEU A 104 -11.66 8.69 -6.45
N GLN A 105 -11.01 7.77 -7.17
CA GLN A 105 -11.71 6.69 -7.89
C GLN A 105 -12.04 5.48 -7.00
N PHE A 106 -11.46 5.39 -5.80
CA PHE A 106 -11.66 4.26 -4.90
C PHE A 106 -12.66 4.60 -3.81
N ASP A 107 -13.57 3.67 -3.55
CA ASP A 107 -14.61 3.83 -2.52
C ASP A 107 -14.11 3.42 -1.12
N ASN A 108 -15.02 3.41 -0.14
CA ASN A 108 -14.69 3.06 1.23
C ASN A 108 -14.12 1.64 1.41
N THR A 109 -14.40 0.69 0.51
CA THR A 109 -14.01 -0.72 0.64
C THR A 109 -12.51 -0.91 0.49
N THR A 110 -11.83 0.00 -0.21
CA THR A 110 -10.37 0.03 -0.33
C THR A 110 -9.69 0.39 0.99
N PHE A 111 -10.37 1.07 1.92
CA PHE A 111 -9.78 1.65 3.13
C PHE A 111 -10.35 1.09 4.44
N PHE A 112 -11.54 0.48 4.40
CA PHE A 112 -12.25 0.00 5.58
C PHE A 112 -11.44 -1.01 6.41
N HIS A 113 -11.85 -1.22 7.66
CA HIS A 113 -11.13 -2.01 8.65
C HIS A 113 -9.69 -1.53 8.91
N ASN A 114 -9.46 -0.22 8.84
CA ASN A 114 -8.33 0.46 9.45
C ASN A 114 -8.87 1.40 10.53
N ARG A 115 -8.77 0.99 11.80
CA ARG A 115 -9.49 1.66 12.90
C ARG A 115 -9.12 3.15 13.08
N CYS A 116 -7.91 3.55 12.71
CA CYS A 116 -7.42 4.93 12.88
C CYS A 116 -7.47 5.76 11.56
N LEU A 117 -7.85 5.18 10.42
CA LEU A 117 -8.04 5.99 9.22
C LEU A 117 -9.30 6.86 9.36
N CYS A 118 -9.22 8.08 8.86
CA CYS A 118 -10.32 9.04 8.85
C CYS A 118 -10.33 9.88 7.56
N GLY A 119 -11.44 10.58 7.35
CA GLY A 119 -11.70 11.41 6.17
C GLY A 119 -12.29 10.59 5.00
N PRO A 120 -12.75 11.30 3.95
CA PRO A 120 -13.30 10.63 2.76
C PRO A 120 -12.32 9.59 2.19
N PRO A 121 -12.81 8.47 1.63
CA PRO A 121 -14.21 8.11 1.43
C PRO A 121 -14.87 7.43 2.63
N LEU A 122 -14.19 7.36 3.78
CA LEU A 122 -14.77 6.83 5.01
C LEU A 122 -15.77 7.84 5.60
N SER A 123 -16.77 7.32 6.33
CA SER A 123 -17.67 8.13 7.15
C SER A 123 -17.07 8.57 8.49
N VAL A 124 -15.83 8.14 8.79
CA VAL A 124 -15.10 8.51 10.00
C VAL A 124 -14.52 9.91 9.81
N THR A 125 -14.91 10.87 10.66
CA THR A 125 -14.38 12.24 10.62
C THR A 125 -12.98 12.32 11.23
N CYS A 126 -12.12 13.14 10.62
CA CYS A 126 -10.96 13.73 11.28
C CYS A 126 -11.37 15.09 11.85
#